data_AF-A0A945ADX2-F1
#
_entry.id   AF-A0A945ADX2-F1
#
_cell.length_a   1.000
_cell.length_b   1.000
_cell.length_c   1.000
_cell.angle_alpha   90.00
_cell.angle_beta   90.00
_cell.angle_gamma   90.00
#
_symmetry.space_group_name_H-M   'P 1'
#
loop_
_entity.id
_entity.type
_entity.pdbx_description
1 polymer ?
#
loop_
_entity_poly.entity_id
_entity_poly.type
_entity_poly.pdbx_seq_one_letter_code
_entity_poly.pdbx_strand_id
1 'polypeptide(L)'
;MKKMKKMKKMKKMKKMKKMTKENPLIAKAASALGTATLKTSLSFIQKPAMVASVRHLFNPKKRDKYSIAKIQEAEETADWITGLFKERQIKPGKIGIDGLPGSGKSTLAGVLADRLKMAWICLDYQLSDRPYRFDKTCAVYEHHRLFRTQDLDAFDVILFMDLPVDKIKAQIIDRGQGALSIEIWEYDLMQRIGRQAFDLADGDEICAPQSHLLLKMRPVDGFCAERNLSGALKRKDYVDAANLTKEEKLFLLSEGVAKKGRWAYNRGGKYAAELLENLAHELLGGGETSDASFRQAD
;
A
#
# COMPACT_ATOMS: atom_id res chain seq x y z
N MET A 1 -3.31 -13.38 -49.44
CA MET A 1 -3.74 -12.69 -48.18
C MET A 1 -2.82 -11.57 -47.66
N LYS A 2 -1.48 -11.74 -47.58
CA LYS A 2 -0.56 -10.70 -47.03
C LYS A 2 -0.56 -9.36 -47.79
N LYS A 3 -0.67 -9.39 -49.12
CA LYS A 3 -0.74 -8.19 -50.00
C LYS A 3 -1.97 -7.30 -49.71
N MET A 4 -3.12 -7.95 -49.44
CA MET A 4 -4.39 -7.26 -49.18
C MET A 4 -4.41 -6.57 -47.81
N LYS A 5 -3.79 -7.17 -46.78
CA LYS A 5 -3.59 -6.54 -45.46
C LYS A 5 -2.67 -5.32 -45.54
N LYS A 6 -1.59 -5.39 -46.34
CA LYS A 6 -0.66 -4.27 -46.58
C LYS A 6 -1.34 -3.09 -47.28
N MET A 7 -2.19 -3.38 -48.27
CA MET A 7 -2.93 -2.37 -49.03
C MET A 7 -4.03 -1.66 -48.20
N LYS A 8 -4.74 -2.40 -47.33
CA LYS A 8 -5.69 -1.81 -46.36
C LYS A 8 -4.98 -0.91 -45.34
N LYS A 9 -3.80 -1.30 -44.83
CA LYS A 9 -2.99 -0.48 -43.91
C LYS A 9 -2.49 0.82 -44.57
N MET A 10 -2.05 0.75 -45.83
CA MET A 10 -1.64 1.92 -46.62
C MET A 10 -2.80 2.91 -46.88
N LYS A 11 -4.00 2.42 -47.23
CA LYS A 11 -5.18 3.30 -47.42
C LYS A 11 -5.59 3.98 -46.11
N LYS A 12 -5.54 3.28 -44.97
CA LYS A 12 -5.82 3.85 -43.64
C LYS A 12 -4.80 4.93 -43.25
N MET A 13 -3.51 4.71 -43.49
CA MET A 13 -2.46 5.72 -43.28
C MET A 13 -2.60 6.94 -44.19
N LYS A 14 -2.96 6.76 -45.48
CA LYS A 14 -3.21 7.88 -46.40
C LYS A 14 -4.43 8.71 -45.98
N LYS A 15 -5.51 8.07 -45.50
CA LYS A 15 -6.71 8.74 -44.99
C LYS A 15 -6.44 9.52 -43.69
N MET A 16 -5.65 8.96 -42.77
CA MET A 16 -5.17 9.68 -41.58
C MET A 16 -4.29 10.88 -41.95
N LYS A 17 -3.32 10.71 -42.87
CA LYS A 17 -2.45 11.80 -43.35
C LYS A 17 -3.24 12.93 -44.03
N LYS A 18 -4.36 12.60 -44.69
CA LYS A 18 -5.26 13.60 -45.31
C LYS A 18 -6.08 14.35 -44.25
N MET A 19 -6.67 13.66 -43.27
CA MET A 19 -7.39 14.30 -42.15
C MET A 19 -6.50 15.18 -41.27
N THR A 20 -5.23 14.82 -41.04
CA THR A 20 -4.27 15.67 -40.30
C THR A 20 -3.78 16.88 -41.11
N LYS A 21 -3.88 16.86 -42.45
CA LYS A 21 -3.55 18.01 -43.31
C LYS A 21 -4.71 19.00 -43.44
N GLU A 22 -5.96 18.54 -43.30
CA GLU A 22 -7.17 19.34 -43.53
C GLU A 22 -7.73 19.99 -42.25
N ASN A 23 -7.23 19.63 -41.06
CA ASN A 23 -7.65 20.27 -39.81
C ASN A 23 -6.45 20.52 -38.87
N PRO A 24 -5.95 21.78 -38.78
CA PRO A 24 -4.80 22.12 -37.97
C PRO A 24 -5.01 21.83 -36.48
N LEU A 25 -6.25 21.80 -36.00
CA LEU A 25 -6.59 21.43 -34.62
C LEU A 25 -6.31 19.95 -34.36
N ILE A 26 -6.56 19.06 -35.33
CA ILE A 26 -6.30 17.62 -35.20
C ILE A 26 -4.79 17.35 -35.19
N ALA A 27 -4.02 18.06 -36.03
CA ALA A 27 -2.56 17.97 -36.03
C ALA A 27 -1.95 18.48 -34.71
N LYS A 28 -2.44 19.63 -34.19
CA LYS A 28 -2.04 20.18 -32.90
C LYS A 28 -2.36 19.21 -31.75
N ALA A 29 -3.56 18.63 -31.73
CA ALA A 29 -3.97 17.66 -30.71
C ALA A 29 -3.13 16.37 -30.75
N ALA A 30 -2.82 15.85 -31.94
CA ALA A 30 -1.98 14.67 -32.08
C ALA A 30 -0.53 14.93 -31.63
N SER A 31 0.01 16.10 -31.93
CA SER A 31 1.34 16.52 -31.47
C SER A 31 1.37 16.70 -29.95
N ALA A 32 0.38 17.41 -29.38
CA ALA A 32 0.25 17.63 -27.95
C ALA A 32 0.14 16.29 -27.18
N LEU A 33 -0.63 15.33 -27.70
CA LEU A 33 -0.72 13.99 -27.12
C LEU A 33 0.62 13.25 -27.15
N GLY A 34 1.36 13.34 -28.26
CA GLY A 34 2.70 12.78 -28.38
C GLY A 34 3.67 13.35 -27.34
N THR A 35 3.73 14.68 -27.23
CA THR A 35 4.59 15.38 -26.26
C THR A 35 4.19 15.08 -24.83
N ALA A 36 2.89 15.12 -24.50
CA ALA A 36 2.38 14.80 -23.17
C ALA A 36 2.72 13.36 -22.77
N THR A 37 2.57 12.40 -23.69
CA THR A 37 2.93 11.00 -23.45
C THR A 37 4.43 10.85 -23.17
N LEU A 38 5.27 11.54 -23.94
CA LEU A 38 6.72 11.49 -23.77
C LEU A 38 7.16 12.14 -22.45
N LYS A 39 6.62 13.31 -22.11
CA LYS A 39 6.88 14.00 -20.83
C LYS A 39 6.45 13.14 -19.63
N THR A 40 5.25 12.56 -19.68
CA THR A 40 4.74 11.67 -18.62
C THR A 40 5.60 10.41 -18.47
N SER A 41 6.09 9.86 -19.58
CA SER A 41 6.97 8.69 -19.54
C SER A 41 8.35 9.03 -18.95
N LEU A 42 8.91 10.18 -19.32
CA LEU A 42 10.19 10.65 -18.80
C LEU A 42 10.10 10.99 -17.31
N SER A 43 9.07 11.73 -16.89
CA SER A 43 8.86 12.07 -15.48
C SER A 43 8.71 10.82 -14.63
N PHE A 44 7.97 9.82 -15.12
CA PHE A 44 7.82 8.54 -14.44
C PHE A 44 9.16 7.83 -14.25
N ILE A 45 9.99 7.71 -15.29
CA ILE A 45 11.31 7.04 -15.22
C ILE A 45 12.26 7.78 -14.26
N GLN A 46 12.13 9.10 -14.14
CA GLN A 46 12.94 9.93 -13.25
C GLN A 46 12.50 9.88 -11.78
N LYS A 47 11.35 9.27 -11.45
CA LYS A 47 10.89 9.19 -10.05
C LYS A 47 11.92 8.45 -9.17
N PRO A 48 12.16 8.90 -7.92
CA PRO A 48 13.16 8.29 -7.04
C PRO A 48 13.01 6.78 -6.87
N ALA A 49 11.77 6.28 -6.81
CA ALA A 49 11.46 4.86 -6.70
C ALA A 49 11.87 4.05 -7.95
N MET A 50 11.69 4.63 -9.14
CA MET A 50 12.13 4.03 -10.41
C MET A 50 13.65 4.00 -10.50
N VAL A 51 14.30 5.13 -10.21
CA VAL A 51 15.77 5.23 -10.18
C VAL A 51 16.36 4.24 -9.19
N ALA A 52 15.80 4.13 -7.98
CA ALA A 52 16.25 3.19 -6.96
C ALA A 52 16.07 1.72 -7.39
N SER A 53 14.94 1.39 -8.03
CA SER A 53 14.68 0.04 -8.54
C SER A 53 15.69 -0.35 -9.64
N VAL A 54 15.95 0.56 -10.59
CA VAL A 54 16.92 0.35 -11.67
C VAL A 54 18.33 0.23 -11.10
N ARG A 55 18.72 1.13 -10.18
CA ARG A 55 20.03 1.07 -9.52
C ARG A 55 20.23 -0.25 -8.79
N HIS A 56 19.20 -0.75 -8.10
CA HIS A 56 19.27 -2.04 -7.40
C HIS A 56 19.44 -3.22 -8.36
N LEU A 57 18.84 -3.18 -9.55
CA LEU A 57 18.99 -4.22 -10.57
C LEU A 57 20.45 -4.35 -11.05
N PHE A 58 21.14 -3.22 -11.22
CA PHE A 58 22.53 -3.20 -11.70
C PHE A 58 23.56 -3.33 -10.58
N ASN A 59 23.29 -2.75 -9.41
CA ASN A 59 24.17 -2.74 -8.24
C ASN A 59 23.36 -3.10 -6.98
N PRO A 60 23.09 -4.40 -6.74
CA PRO A 60 22.36 -4.83 -5.56
C PRO A 60 23.16 -4.48 -4.29
N LYS A 61 22.57 -3.69 -3.39
CA LYS A 61 23.18 -3.38 -2.10
C LYS A 61 23.36 -4.67 -1.29
N LYS A 62 24.58 -4.94 -0.79
CA LYS A 62 24.80 -5.95 0.27
C LYS A 62 24.06 -5.49 1.53
N ARG A 63 23.50 -6.45 2.29
CA ARG A 63 22.51 -6.20 3.37
C ARG A 63 23.06 -5.46 4.60
N ASP A 64 24.31 -5.03 4.62
CA ASP A 64 25.12 -5.12 5.84
C ASP A 64 25.00 -3.96 6.83
N LYS A 65 24.64 -2.72 6.42
CA LYS A 65 24.51 -1.58 7.37
C LYS A 65 23.07 -1.16 7.66
N TYR A 66 22.22 -1.12 6.64
CA TYR A 66 20.80 -0.76 6.80
C TYR A 66 20.01 -1.80 7.61
N SER A 67 20.46 -3.06 7.60
CA SER A 67 19.83 -4.12 8.39
C SER A 67 20.07 -3.97 9.88
N ILE A 68 21.28 -3.57 10.32
CA ILE A 68 21.66 -3.60 11.74
C ILE A 68 20.80 -2.66 12.59
N ALA A 69 20.69 -1.39 12.23
CA ALA A 69 19.90 -0.42 13.00
C ALA A 69 18.40 -0.80 13.06
N LYS A 70 17.86 -1.35 11.97
CA LYS A 70 16.47 -1.83 11.93
C LYS A 70 16.26 -3.11 12.74
N ILE A 71 17.25 -3.98 12.78
CA ILE A 71 17.22 -5.18 13.62
C ILE A 71 17.24 -4.74 15.09
N GLN A 72 18.10 -3.78 15.45
CA GLN A 72 18.16 -3.23 16.80
C GLN A 72 16.82 -2.62 17.24
N GLU A 73 16.20 -1.78 16.40
CA GLU A 73 14.86 -1.21 16.68
C GLU A 73 13.81 -2.32 16.88
N ALA A 74 13.87 -3.39 16.08
CA ALA A 74 12.98 -4.54 16.21
C ALA A 74 13.25 -5.36 17.48
N GLU A 75 14.51 -5.50 17.89
CA GLU A 75 14.92 -6.17 19.14
C GLU A 75 14.44 -5.42 20.37
N GLU A 76 14.66 -4.11 20.43
CA GLU A 76 14.18 -3.25 21.52
C GLU A 76 12.66 -3.28 21.63
N THR A 77 11.97 -3.19 20.48
CA THR A 77 10.52 -3.28 20.42
C THR A 77 10.03 -4.65 20.89
N ALA A 78 10.66 -5.75 20.44
CA ALA A 78 10.28 -7.10 20.85
C ALA A 78 10.53 -7.31 22.36
N ASP A 79 11.64 -6.81 22.90
CA ASP A 79 11.94 -6.87 24.33
C ASP A 79 10.90 -6.12 25.15
N TRP A 80 10.49 -4.93 24.72
CA TRP A 80 9.38 -4.19 25.34
C TRP A 80 8.06 -4.98 25.30
N ILE A 81 7.69 -5.56 24.15
CA ILE A 81 6.46 -6.38 24.02
C ILE A 81 6.51 -7.57 25.00
N THR A 82 7.65 -8.27 25.05
CA THR A 82 7.79 -9.42 25.96
C THR A 82 7.76 -9.01 27.43
N GLY A 83 8.31 -7.83 27.76
CA GLY A 83 8.21 -7.22 29.09
C GLY A 83 6.76 -6.94 29.47
N LEU A 84 6.00 -6.32 28.57
CA LEU A 84 4.57 -6.05 28.76
C LEU A 84 3.76 -7.33 28.98
N PHE A 85 4.05 -8.39 28.22
CA PHE A 85 3.38 -9.69 28.41
C PHE A 85 3.69 -10.31 29.77
N LYS A 86 4.94 -10.20 30.25
CA LYS A 86 5.32 -10.67 31.59
C LYS A 86 4.61 -9.87 32.68
N GLU A 87 4.61 -8.55 32.58
CA GLU A 87 3.95 -7.64 33.52
C GLU A 87 2.46 -7.96 33.64
N ARG A 88 1.78 -8.17 32.50
CA ARG A 88 0.35 -8.50 32.47
C ARG A 88 0.05 -9.98 32.66
N GLN A 89 1.07 -10.82 32.86
CA GLN A 89 0.94 -12.26 33.03
C GLN A 89 0.21 -12.97 31.86
N ILE A 90 0.42 -12.47 30.64
CA ILE A 90 -0.19 -13.01 29.43
C ILE A 90 0.81 -13.89 28.68
N LYS A 91 0.36 -15.05 28.21
CA LYS A 91 1.12 -15.93 27.32
C LYS A 91 0.34 -16.13 26.02
N PRO A 92 0.58 -15.30 24.99
CA PRO A 92 -0.20 -15.39 23.76
C PRO A 92 0.14 -16.70 23.02
N GLY A 93 -0.90 -17.41 22.59
CA GLY A 93 -0.78 -18.54 21.68
C GLY A 93 -0.65 -18.09 20.23
N LYS A 94 -1.31 -17.01 19.82
CA LYS A 94 -1.24 -16.46 18.45
C LYS A 94 -1.13 -14.94 18.46
N ILE A 95 -0.17 -14.42 17.72
CA ILE A 95 0.04 -12.99 17.53
C ILE A 95 -0.16 -12.66 16.05
N GLY A 96 -0.99 -11.67 15.74
CA GLY A 96 -1.17 -11.15 14.39
C GLY A 96 -0.44 -9.81 14.21
N ILE A 97 0.37 -9.66 13.17
CA ILE A 97 1.08 -8.41 12.85
C ILE A 97 0.64 -7.91 11.47
N ASP A 98 0.09 -6.71 11.43
CA ASP A 98 -0.24 -6.00 10.20
C ASP A 98 0.62 -4.74 10.05
N GLY A 99 1.03 -4.47 8.82
CA GLY A 99 1.81 -3.30 8.49
C GLY A 99 2.08 -3.23 7.00
N LEU A 100 2.34 -2.03 6.48
CA LEU A 100 2.64 -1.89 5.07
C LEU A 100 3.90 -2.64 4.64
N PRO A 101 4.00 -3.04 3.36
CA PRO A 101 5.25 -3.52 2.80
C PRO A 101 6.36 -2.49 3.07
N GLY A 102 7.50 -2.94 3.59
CA GLY A 102 8.62 -2.05 3.93
C GLY A 102 8.59 -1.42 5.33
N SER A 103 7.50 -1.58 6.11
CA SER A 103 7.37 -1.02 7.47
C SER A 103 8.31 -1.64 8.52
N GLY A 104 8.91 -2.79 8.22
CA GLY A 104 9.68 -3.57 9.19
C GLY A 104 8.92 -4.72 9.86
N LYS A 105 7.63 -4.93 9.51
CA LYS A 105 6.79 -6.01 10.07
C LYS A 105 7.46 -7.39 10.13
N SER A 106 8.15 -7.79 9.05
CA SER A 106 8.75 -9.12 8.93
C SER A 106 10.00 -9.24 9.81
N THR A 107 10.75 -8.14 9.99
CA THR A 107 11.88 -8.10 10.92
C THR A 107 11.39 -8.21 12.36
N LEU A 108 10.40 -7.41 12.74
CA LEU A 108 9.78 -7.49 14.07
C LEU A 108 9.16 -8.88 14.33
N ALA A 109 8.44 -9.44 13.36
CA ALA A 109 7.80 -10.74 13.49
C ALA A 109 8.82 -11.87 13.76
N GLY A 110 9.93 -11.88 13.02
CA GLY A 110 11.01 -12.85 13.24
C GLY A 110 11.63 -12.72 14.62
N VAL A 111 12.05 -11.50 15.00
CA VAL A 111 12.68 -11.25 16.30
C VAL A 111 11.73 -11.57 17.46
N LEU A 112 10.47 -11.15 17.37
CA LEU A 112 9.47 -11.43 18.41
C LEU A 112 9.19 -12.93 18.54
N ALA A 113 9.11 -13.64 17.41
CA ALA A 113 8.92 -15.10 17.40
C ALA A 113 10.10 -15.80 18.10
N ASP A 114 11.33 -15.39 17.82
CA ASP A 114 12.52 -15.94 18.49
C ASP A 114 12.50 -15.68 20.01
N ARG A 115 12.17 -14.45 20.43
CA ARG A 115 12.07 -14.07 21.86
C ARG A 115 11.02 -14.88 22.61
N LEU A 116 9.88 -15.15 21.98
CA LEU A 116 8.76 -15.89 22.57
C LEU A 116 8.83 -17.40 22.32
N LYS A 117 9.84 -17.89 21.59
CA LYS A 117 9.96 -19.28 21.14
C LYS A 117 8.71 -19.75 20.37
N MET A 118 8.19 -18.87 19.51
CA MET A 118 7.03 -19.10 18.65
C MET A 118 7.49 -19.34 17.21
N ALA A 119 6.63 -19.93 16.39
CA ALA A 119 6.89 -20.02 14.95
C ALA A 119 6.55 -18.71 14.25
N TRP A 120 7.43 -18.23 13.37
CA TRP A 120 7.12 -17.12 12.48
C TRP A 120 6.46 -17.63 11.18
N ILE A 121 5.30 -17.06 10.81
CA ILE A 121 4.56 -17.37 9.59
C ILE A 121 4.31 -16.09 8.79
N CYS A 122 4.96 -15.97 7.63
CA CYS A 122 4.68 -14.93 6.63
C CYS A 122 3.61 -15.40 5.64
N LEU A 123 2.51 -14.66 5.53
CA LEU A 123 1.39 -15.03 4.67
C LEU A 123 1.40 -14.35 3.29
N ASP A 124 2.49 -13.65 2.91
CA ASP A 124 2.55 -12.84 1.67
C ASP A 124 2.25 -13.65 0.38
N TYR A 125 2.41 -14.98 0.42
CA TYR A 125 2.08 -15.90 -0.68
C TYR A 125 0.87 -16.81 -0.42
N GLN A 126 0.29 -16.75 0.78
CA GLN A 126 -0.76 -17.67 1.22
C GLN A 126 -2.11 -16.97 1.43
N LEU A 127 -2.09 -15.66 1.70
CA LEU A 127 -3.30 -14.91 1.96
C LEU A 127 -4.03 -14.62 0.65
N SER A 128 -5.03 -15.45 0.36
CA SER A 128 -6.01 -15.20 -0.69
C SER A 128 -7.15 -14.31 -0.16
N ASP A 129 -8.08 -13.88 -1.02
CA ASP A 129 -9.30 -13.16 -0.60
C ASP A 129 -10.29 -14.06 0.19
N ARG A 130 -9.86 -15.25 0.62
CA ARG A 130 -10.62 -16.19 1.44
C ARG A 130 -10.10 -16.22 2.87
N PRO A 131 -10.95 -16.58 3.86
CA PRO A 131 -10.50 -16.80 5.22
C PRO A 131 -9.38 -17.84 5.27
N TYR A 132 -8.27 -17.47 5.92
CA TYR A 132 -7.15 -18.34 6.19
C TYR A 132 -7.38 -19.12 7.48
N ARG A 133 -6.99 -20.40 7.52
CA ARG A 133 -7.06 -21.22 8.73
C ARG A 133 -5.78 -21.09 9.53
N PHE A 134 -5.86 -20.44 10.69
CA PHE A 134 -4.73 -20.23 11.60
C PHE A 134 -4.49 -21.45 12.48
N ASP A 135 -4.14 -22.58 11.87
CA ASP A 135 -4.08 -23.88 12.57
C ASP A 135 -2.84 -24.04 13.48
N LYS A 136 -1.77 -23.26 13.24
CA LYS A 136 -0.56 -23.33 14.04
C LYS A 136 -0.75 -22.55 15.35
N THR A 137 -0.70 -23.27 16.46
CA THR A 137 -0.59 -22.68 17.80
C THR A 137 0.84 -22.26 18.09
N CYS A 138 1.03 -21.30 19.01
CA CYS A 138 2.34 -20.72 19.34
C CYS A 138 3.03 -20.11 18.10
N ALA A 139 2.33 -19.22 17.40
CA ALA A 139 2.83 -18.60 16.18
C ALA A 139 2.60 -17.08 16.08
N VAL A 140 3.54 -16.40 15.44
CA VAL A 140 3.46 -15.01 15.01
C VAL A 140 3.14 -15.00 13.52
N TYR A 141 1.95 -14.53 13.17
CA TYR A 141 1.48 -14.38 11.80
C TYR A 141 1.66 -12.96 11.34
N GLU A 142 2.20 -12.77 10.14
CA GLU A 142 2.35 -11.43 9.58
C GLU A 142 1.85 -11.36 8.13
N HIS A 143 1.15 -10.26 7.82
CA HIS A 143 0.77 -9.90 6.46
C HIS A 143 0.39 -8.43 6.35
N HIS A 144 0.58 -7.84 5.17
CA HIS A 144 0.25 -6.42 4.92
C HIS A 144 -1.25 -6.11 4.72
N ARG A 145 -2.09 -7.15 4.72
CA ARG A 145 -3.57 -7.09 4.65
C ARG A 145 -4.23 -7.97 5.72
N LEU A 146 -3.48 -8.39 6.74
CA LEU A 146 -3.94 -9.35 7.74
C LEU A 146 -5.26 -8.88 8.35
N PHE A 147 -5.29 -7.67 8.88
CA PHE A 147 -6.45 -7.16 9.62
C PHE A 147 -7.61 -6.80 8.69
N ARG A 148 -7.30 -6.52 7.42
CA ARG A 148 -8.28 -6.11 6.41
C ARG A 148 -9.10 -7.28 5.88
N THR A 149 -8.56 -8.49 5.96
CA THR A 149 -9.12 -9.67 5.27
C THR A 149 -9.45 -10.83 6.20
N GLN A 150 -8.85 -10.88 7.39
CA GLN A 150 -8.97 -12.01 8.29
C GLN A 150 -9.77 -11.68 9.53
N ASP A 151 -10.31 -12.72 10.14
CA ASP A 151 -10.93 -12.64 11.46
C ASP A 151 -9.86 -12.41 12.53
N LEU A 152 -10.02 -11.35 13.32
CA LEU A 152 -9.06 -11.00 14.37
C LEU A 152 -9.25 -11.86 15.63
N ASP A 153 -10.41 -12.48 15.80
CA ASP A 153 -10.69 -13.39 16.90
C ASP A 153 -9.90 -14.72 16.81
N ALA A 154 -9.11 -14.89 15.76
CA ALA A 154 -8.11 -15.94 15.66
C ALA A 154 -6.83 -15.67 16.49
N PHE A 155 -6.63 -14.45 16.99
CA PHE A 155 -5.42 -14.03 17.70
C PHE A 155 -5.69 -13.70 19.17
N ASP A 156 -4.64 -13.75 19.99
CA ASP A 156 -4.67 -13.29 21.39
C ASP A 156 -4.13 -11.86 21.50
N VAL A 157 -3.24 -11.49 20.58
CA VAL A 157 -2.66 -10.14 20.48
C VAL A 157 -2.59 -9.75 19.01
N ILE A 158 -2.95 -8.49 18.73
CA ILE A 158 -2.77 -7.89 17.40
C ILE A 158 -1.83 -6.69 17.50
N LEU A 159 -0.91 -6.60 16.54
CA LEU A 159 0.10 -5.56 16.43
C LEU A 159 -0.06 -4.82 15.09
N PHE A 160 -0.15 -3.50 15.13
CA PHE A 160 -0.22 -2.66 13.93
C PHE A 160 1.03 -1.77 13.83
N MET A 161 1.72 -1.84 12.69
CA MET A 161 2.83 -0.95 12.37
C MET A 161 2.30 0.37 11.80
N ASP A 162 2.09 1.37 12.66
CA ASP A 162 1.58 2.69 12.31
C ASP A 162 2.67 3.69 11.85
N LEU A 163 3.65 3.20 11.10
CA LEU A 163 4.78 4.01 10.66
C LEU A 163 4.30 5.04 9.61
N PRO A 164 4.74 6.33 9.70
CA PRO A 164 4.40 7.32 8.68
C PRO A 164 4.77 6.85 7.29
N VAL A 165 3.85 7.02 6.34
CA VAL A 165 3.99 6.50 4.98
C VAL A 165 5.25 7.03 4.29
N ASP A 166 5.63 8.28 4.53
CA ASP A 166 6.83 8.86 3.92
C ASP A 166 8.11 8.23 4.48
N LYS A 167 8.13 7.87 5.77
CA LYS A 167 9.22 7.09 6.37
C LYS A 167 9.30 5.70 5.74
N ILE A 168 8.16 5.03 5.49
CA ILE A 168 8.11 3.74 4.78
C ILE A 168 8.64 3.88 3.35
N LYS A 169 8.18 4.88 2.59
CA LYS A 169 8.63 5.13 1.21
C LYS A 169 10.14 5.37 1.16
N ALA A 170 10.67 6.22 2.04
CA ALA A 170 12.10 6.48 2.15
C ALA A 170 12.89 5.19 2.46
N GLN A 171 12.37 4.36 3.37
CA GLN A 171 12.97 3.08 3.72
C GLN A 171 13.01 2.10 2.53
N ILE A 172 11.94 2.03 1.74
CA ILE A 172 11.88 1.19 0.54
C ILE A 172 12.84 1.72 -0.54
N ILE A 173 12.87 3.04 -0.77
CA ILE A 173 13.78 3.68 -1.74
C ILE A 173 15.22 3.39 -1.37
N ASP A 174 15.60 3.52 -0.10
CA ASP A 174 16.96 3.25 0.33
C ASP A 174 17.34 1.78 0.14
N ARG A 175 16.42 0.84 0.42
CA ARG A 175 16.62 -0.58 0.14
C ARG A 175 16.76 -0.87 -1.37
N GLY A 176 16.08 -0.10 -2.21
CA GLY A 176 16.01 -0.25 -3.67
C GLY A 176 15.13 -1.41 -4.14
N GLN A 177 15.22 -2.58 -3.48
CA GLN A 177 14.40 -3.74 -3.80
C GLN A 177 12.90 -3.45 -3.59
N GLY A 178 12.13 -3.58 -4.68
CA GLY A 178 10.67 -3.40 -4.66
C GLY A 178 10.23 -1.94 -4.65
N ALA A 179 11.13 -0.97 -4.90
CA ALA A 179 10.78 0.45 -4.85
C ALA A 179 9.72 0.87 -5.87
N LEU A 180 9.67 0.23 -7.05
CA LEU A 180 8.60 0.40 -8.04
C LEU A 180 7.18 0.26 -7.44
N SER A 181 7.01 -0.52 -6.37
CA SER A 181 5.70 -0.66 -5.71
C SER A 181 5.14 0.67 -5.18
N ILE A 182 5.99 1.65 -4.86
CA ILE A 182 5.57 3.00 -4.41
C ILE A 182 4.78 3.72 -5.50
N GLU A 183 5.13 3.49 -6.76
CA GLU A 183 4.44 4.11 -7.90
C GLU A 183 3.13 3.40 -8.25
N ILE A 184 3.04 2.11 -7.92
CA ILE A 184 1.90 1.26 -8.25
C ILE A 184 0.82 1.33 -7.17
N TRP A 185 1.19 1.47 -5.90
CA TRP A 185 0.26 1.36 -4.77
C TRP A 185 0.02 2.69 -4.06
N GLU A 186 -1.22 2.89 -3.62
CA GLU A 186 -1.64 3.97 -2.73
C GLU A 186 -1.30 3.60 -1.28
N TYR A 187 -0.04 3.78 -0.87
CA TYR A 187 0.42 3.47 0.49
C TYR A 187 -0.42 4.20 1.55
N ASP A 188 -0.79 5.46 1.30
CA ASP A 188 -1.63 6.25 2.20
C ASP A 188 -3.02 5.64 2.41
N LEU A 189 -3.64 5.16 1.33
CA LEU A 189 -4.91 4.43 1.39
C LEU A 189 -4.74 3.08 2.10
N MET A 190 -3.67 2.33 1.80
CA MET A 190 -3.38 1.07 2.48
C MET A 190 -3.22 1.28 3.99
N GLN A 191 -2.48 2.31 4.42
CA GLN A 191 -2.27 2.64 5.82
C GLN A 191 -3.59 2.96 6.50
N ARG A 192 -4.37 3.88 5.91
CA ARG A 192 -5.66 4.33 6.45
C ARG A 192 -6.64 3.17 6.64
N ILE A 193 -6.80 2.31 5.64
CA ILE A 193 -7.70 1.13 5.73
C ILE A 193 -7.20 0.13 6.78
N GLY A 194 -5.88 -0.01 6.94
CA GLY A 194 -5.29 -0.86 7.98
C GLY A 194 -5.53 -0.35 9.38
N ARG A 195 -5.27 0.95 9.58
CA ARG A 195 -5.51 1.65 10.84
C ARG A 195 -6.98 1.56 11.22
N GLN A 196 -7.88 1.83 10.29
CA GLN A 196 -9.32 1.68 10.50
C GLN A 196 -9.72 0.25 10.91
N ALA A 197 -9.13 -0.78 10.30
CA ALA A 197 -9.39 -2.17 10.68
C ALA A 197 -8.91 -2.50 12.10
N PHE A 198 -7.79 -1.90 12.53
CA PHE A 198 -7.27 -2.01 13.90
C PHE A 198 -8.13 -1.22 14.90
N ASP A 199 -8.56 -0.01 14.56
CA ASP A 199 -9.39 0.84 15.42
C ASP A 199 -10.76 0.21 15.68
N LEU A 200 -11.33 -0.50 14.69
CA LEU A 200 -12.59 -1.24 14.83
C LEU A 200 -12.49 -2.50 15.70
N ALA A 201 -11.29 -2.99 15.99
CA ALA A 201 -11.10 -4.10 16.92
C ALA A 201 -11.23 -3.60 18.37
N ASP A 202 -11.98 -4.31 19.20
CA ASP A 202 -12.11 -4.03 20.62
C ASP A 202 -10.76 -4.22 21.37
N GLY A 203 -10.68 -3.72 22.60
CA GLY A 203 -9.50 -3.80 23.44
C GLY A 203 -8.71 -2.50 23.51
N ASP A 204 -7.96 -2.34 24.60
CA ASP A 204 -7.21 -1.12 24.88
C ASP A 204 -6.03 -0.99 23.92
N GLU A 205 -5.93 0.16 23.26
CA GLU A 205 -4.78 0.51 22.43
C GLU A 205 -3.59 0.86 23.32
N ILE A 206 -2.49 0.12 23.15
CA ILE A 206 -1.23 0.34 23.84
C ILE A 206 -0.19 0.73 22.78
N CYS A 207 0.38 1.93 22.91
CA CYS A 207 1.45 2.40 22.04
C CYS A 207 2.81 2.03 22.64
N ALA A 208 3.69 1.38 21.88
CA ALA A 208 5.03 1.09 22.38
C ALA A 208 5.88 2.37 22.42
N PRO A 209 6.58 2.67 23.53
CA PRO A 209 7.31 3.92 23.71
C PRO A 209 8.28 4.22 22.57
N GLN A 210 8.29 5.48 22.11
CA GLN A 210 9.19 5.97 21.06
C GLN A 210 9.13 5.19 19.74
N SER A 211 8.06 4.42 19.53
CA SER A 211 7.86 3.62 18.33
C SER A 211 6.57 4.06 17.62
N HIS A 212 6.35 3.49 16.45
CA HIS A 212 5.08 3.57 15.75
C HIS A 212 4.31 2.25 15.82
N LEU A 213 4.55 1.43 16.83
CA LEU A 213 3.85 0.18 17.03
C LEU A 213 2.66 0.38 17.96
N LEU A 214 1.49 -0.07 17.50
CA LEU A 214 0.28 -0.17 18.29
C LEU A 214 -0.02 -1.63 18.60
N LEU A 215 -0.54 -1.89 19.79
CA LEU A 215 -0.86 -3.22 20.28
C LEU A 215 -2.27 -3.20 20.88
N LYS A 216 -3.04 -4.25 20.61
CA LYS A 216 -4.27 -4.58 21.36
C LYS A 216 -4.22 -6.03 21.82
N MET A 217 -4.64 -6.25 23.06
CA MET A 217 -4.83 -7.57 23.64
C MET A 217 -6.28 -7.97 23.50
N ARG A 218 -6.53 -9.25 23.22
CA ARG A 218 -7.89 -9.77 23.02
C ARG A 218 -8.72 -9.63 24.29
N PRO A 219 -9.88 -8.95 24.25
CA PRO A 219 -10.87 -8.98 25.33
C PRO A 219 -11.48 -10.38 25.52
N VAL A 220 -12.17 -10.59 26.63
CA VAL A 220 -12.88 -11.86 26.91
C VAL A 220 -13.88 -12.22 25.81
N ASP A 221 -14.62 -11.21 25.32
CA ASP A 221 -15.61 -11.39 24.25
C ASP A 221 -15.00 -11.43 22.83
N GLY A 222 -13.67 -11.33 22.73
CA GLY A 222 -12.97 -11.18 21.45
C GLY A 222 -12.81 -9.73 21.00
N PHE A 223 -12.09 -9.54 19.91
CA PHE A 223 -11.91 -8.28 19.23
C PHE A 223 -13.18 -7.79 18.53
N CYS A 224 -14.13 -8.67 18.22
CA CYS A 224 -15.44 -8.31 17.68
C CYS A 224 -15.41 -7.37 16.44
N ALA A 225 -14.32 -7.38 15.67
CA ALA A 225 -14.06 -6.39 14.63
C ALA A 225 -15.14 -6.40 13.53
N GLU A 226 -15.66 -7.57 13.17
CA GLU A 226 -16.72 -7.72 12.17
C GLU A 226 -18.07 -7.15 12.64
N ARG A 227 -18.40 -7.36 13.93
CA ARG A 227 -19.59 -6.78 14.57
C ARG A 227 -19.50 -5.26 14.58
N ASN A 228 -18.35 -4.72 14.98
CA ASN A 228 -18.10 -3.28 15.05
C ASN A 228 -18.12 -2.63 13.66
N LEU A 229 -17.52 -3.27 12.66
CA LEU A 229 -17.56 -2.84 11.27
C LEU A 229 -18.99 -2.81 10.73
N SER A 230 -19.76 -3.87 10.96
CA SER A 230 -21.18 -3.93 10.55
C SER A 230 -22.02 -2.86 11.24
N GLY A 231 -21.77 -2.60 12.53
CA GLY A 231 -22.41 -1.51 13.28
C GLY A 231 -22.05 -0.12 12.73
N ALA A 232 -20.78 0.10 12.36
CA ALA A 232 -20.33 1.35 11.76
C ALA A 232 -20.95 1.61 10.38
N LEU A 233 -21.11 0.57 9.56
CA LEU A 233 -21.78 0.66 8.26
C LEU A 233 -23.26 0.97 8.39
N LYS A 234 -23.97 0.33 9.34
CA LYS A 234 -25.38 0.62 9.62
C LYS A 234 -25.59 2.06 10.05
N ARG A 235 -24.69 2.63 10.87
CA ARG A 235 -24.74 4.05 11.26
C ARG A 235 -24.52 5.03 10.10
N LYS A 236 -24.01 4.57 8.96
CA LYS A 236 -23.86 5.35 7.71
C LYS A 236 -24.91 4.98 6.66
N ASP A 237 -26.00 4.32 7.05
CA ASP A 237 -27.11 3.90 6.18
C ASP A 237 -26.72 2.94 5.04
N TYR A 238 -25.63 2.18 5.20
CA TYR A 238 -25.28 1.09 4.26
C TYR A 238 -26.04 -0.20 4.61
N VAL A 239 -27.24 -0.37 4.04
CA VAL A 239 -28.15 -1.49 4.36
C VAL A 239 -27.75 -2.81 3.68
N ASP A 240 -27.10 -2.75 2.51
CA ASP A 240 -26.80 -3.93 1.67
C ASP A 240 -25.40 -4.56 1.92
N ALA A 241 -24.75 -4.24 3.04
CA ALA A 241 -23.37 -4.67 3.29
C ALA A 241 -23.23 -6.16 3.69
N ALA A 242 -24.31 -6.90 3.89
CA ALA A 242 -24.27 -8.26 4.48
C ALA A 242 -23.41 -9.25 3.67
N ASN A 243 -23.46 -9.17 2.33
CA ASN A 243 -22.74 -10.09 1.43
C ASN A 243 -21.33 -9.64 1.08
N LEU A 244 -20.88 -8.50 1.61
CA LEU A 244 -19.55 -7.98 1.37
C LEU A 244 -18.52 -8.68 2.27
N THR A 245 -17.34 -8.93 1.72
CA THR A 245 -16.18 -9.33 2.52
C THR A 245 -15.78 -8.23 3.50
N LYS A 246 -15.03 -8.57 4.55
CA LYS A 246 -14.49 -7.60 5.52
C LYS A 246 -13.73 -6.45 4.84
N GLU A 247 -12.91 -6.74 3.83
CA GLU A 247 -12.16 -5.71 3.11
C GLU A 247 -13.09 -4.79 2.31
N GLU A 248 -14.09 -5.35 1.63
CA GLU A 248 -15.09 -4.55 0.90
C GLU A 248 -15.88 -3.64 1.83
N LYS A 249 -16.23 -4.13 3.02
CA LYS A 249 -16.89 -3.35 4.08
C LYS A 249 -16.01 -2.22 4.57
N LEU A 250 -14.71 -2.45 4.78
CA LEU A 250 -13.76 -1.41 5.17
C LEU A 250 -13.64 -0.33 4.09
N PHE A 251 -13.52 -0.72 2.82
CA PHE A 251 -13.49 0.20 1.69
C PHE A 251 -14.80 1.00 1.55
N LEU A 252 -15.95 0.34 1.71
CA LEU A 252 -17.24 1.02 1.71
C LEU A 252 -17.32 2.05 2.84
N LEU A 253 -16.84 1.69 4.04
CA LEU A 253 -16.86 2.58 5.20
C LEU A 253 -15.94 3.81 5.03
N SER A 254 -14.78 3.63 4.38
CA SER A 254 -13.74 4.64 4.23
C SER A 254 -13.92 5.52 2.98
N GLU A 255 -14.21 4.89 1.84
CA GLU A 255 -14.19 5.52 0.51
C GLU A 255 -15.59 5.61 -0.13
N GLY A 256 -16.63 5.07 0.53
CA GLY A 256 -17.99 5.02 -0.02
C GLY A 256 -18.19 4.03 -1.17
N VAL A 257 -17.16 3.24 -1.51
CA VAL A 257 -17.18 2.26 -2.60
C VAL A 257 -16.56 0.96 -2.13
N ALA A 258 -17.28 -0.15 -2.27
CA ALA A 258 -16.76 -1.49 -1.97
C ALA A 258 -15.67 -1.90 -2.98
N LYS A 259 -14.48 -2.21 -2.48
CA LYS A 259 -13.34 -2.72 -3.26
C LYS A 259 -12.64 -3.85 -2.51
N LYS A 260 -11.94 -4.73 -3.21
CA LYS A 260 -11.09 -5.77 -2.59
C LYS A 260 -9.91 -6.18 -3.45
N GLY A 261 -9.01 -6.94 -2.83
CA GLY A 261 -7.85 -7.51 -3.47
C GLY A 261 -6.74 -6.48 -3.62
N ARG A 262 -5.59 -6.97 -4.11
CA ARG A 262 -4.39 -6.14 -4.32
C ARG A 262 -4.64 -4.91 -5.19
N TRP A 263 -5.54 -4.99 -6.17
CA TRP A 263 -5.82 -3.89 -7.10
C TRP A 263 -6.69 -2.78 -6.52
N ALA A 264 -7.39 -3.02 -5.41
CA ALA A 264 -8.16 -1.99 -4.71
C ALA A 264 -7.29 -0.82 -4.22
N TYR A 265 -5.99 -1.09 -4.03
CA TYR A 265 -5.00 -0.12 -3.57
C TYR A 265 -4.12 0.43 -4.71
N ASN A 266 -4.47 0.20 -5.97
CA ASN A 266 -3.64 0.64 -7.09
C ASN A 266 -3.87 2.12 -7.44
N ARG A 267 -2.78 2.82 -7.77
CA ARG A 267 -2.74 4.19 -8.32
C ARG A 267 -3.20 4.31 -9.77
N GLY A 268 -3.95 3.36 -10.33
CA GLY A 268 -4.22 3.26 -11.77
C GLY A 268 -4.77 4.53 -12.43
N GLY A 269 -5.44 5.41 -11.68
CA GLY A 269 -5.90 6.71 -12.16
C GLY A 269 -4.84 7.83 -12.19
N LYS A 270 -3.75 7.74 -11.40
CA LYS A 270 -2.73 8.81 -11.29
C LYS A 270 -1.91 8.98 -12.56
N TYR A 271 -1.51 7.90 -13.23
CA TYR A 271 -0.80 8.00 -14.50
C TYR A 271 -1.68 8.62 -15.59
N ALA A 272 -2.98 8.29 -15.61
CA ALA A 272 -3.93 8.90 -16.52
C ALA A 272 -4.17 10.38 -16.19
N ALA A 273 -4.22 10.75 -14.90
CA ALA A 273 -4.31 12.14 -14.46
C ALA A 273 -3.07 12.96 -14.83
N GLU A 274 -1.85 12.43 -14.59
CA GLU A 274 -0.58 13.06 -15.01
C GLU A 274 -0.54 13.24 -16.54
N LEU A 275 -1.01 12.25 -17.30
CA LEU A 275 -1.11 12.34 -18.76
C LEU A 275 -2.10 13.43 -19.20
N LEU A 276 -3.28 13.50 -18.56
CA LEU A 276 -4.30 14.50 -18.85
C LEU A 276 -3.85 15.92 -18.48
N GLU A 277 -3.15 16.08 -17.37
CA GLU A 277 -2.56 17.34 -16.91
C GLU A 277 -1.49 17.82 -17.90
N ASN A 278 -0.56 16.94 -18.28
CA ASN A 278 0.45 17.24 -19.29
C ASN A 278 -0.21 17.55 -20.66
N LEU A 279 -1.27 16.83 -21.03
CA LEU A 279 -2.01 17.09 -22.26
C LEU A 279 -2.72 18.45 -22.22
N ALA A 280 -3.34 18.80 -21.10
CA ALA A 280 -3.98 20.10 -20.89
C ALA A 280 -2.96 21.24 -21.00
N HIS A 281 -1.79 21.08 -20.37
CA HIS A 281 -0.69 22.05 -20.45
C HIS A 281 -0.20 22.27 -21.90
N GLU A 282 -0.04 21.19 -22.68
CA GLU A 282 0.38 21.29 -24.10
C GLU A 282 -0.70 21.90 -25.01
N LEU A 283 -1.99 21.65 -24.72
CA LEU A 283 -3.11 22.17 -25.52
C LEU A 283 -3.42 23.63 -25.23
N LEU A 284 -3.33 24.04 -23.96
CA LEU A 284 -3.59 25.41 -23.49
C LEU A 284 -2.42 26.35 -23.76
N GLY A 285 -1.27 25.82 -24.20
CA GLY A 285 -0.08 26.58 -24.54
C GLY A 285 0.60 27.08 -23.28
N GLY A 286 1.52 26.27 -22.75
CA GLY A 286 2.30 26.55 -21.53
C GLY A 286 2.64 28.03 -21.36
N GLY A 287 1.80 28.73 -20.61
CA GLY A 287 2.15 29.99 -20.00
C GLY A 287 3.21 29.67 -18.96
N GLU A 288 4.30 30.40 -19.02
CA GLU A 288 5.39 30.36 -18.06
C GLU A 288 4.85 30.10 -16.65
N THR A 289 5.24 28.96 -16.06
CA THR A 289 5.29 28.90 -14.59
C THR A 289 6.31 29.94 -14.19
N SER A 290 5.81 31.12 -13.83
CA SER A 290 6.55 32.12 -13.09
C SER A 290 7.34 31.43 -11.98
N ASP A 291 8.62 31.80 -11.86
CA ASP A 291 9.38 31.73 -10.61
C ASP A 291 8.59 32.44 -9.49
N ALA A 292 7.62 31.76 -8.91
CA ALA A 292 7.01 32.15 -7.65
C ALA A 292 7.79 31.44 -6.55
N SER A 293 8.91 32.08 -6.21
CA SER A 293 9.54 31.96 -4.90
C SER A 293 8.47 31.88 -3.80
N PHE A 294 8.27 30.68 -3.23
CA PHE A 294 7.63 30.54 -1.94
C PHE A 294 8.67 30.94 -0.88
N ARG A 295 8.91 32.26 -0.79
CA ARG A 295 9.46 32.85 0.42
C ARG A 295 8.41 32.65 1.51
N GLN A 296 8.89 32.08 2.61
CA GLN A 296 8.25 32.12 3.92
C GLN A 296 7.71 33.52 4.20
N ALA A 297 6.50 33.57 4.73
CA ALA A 297 6.04 34.64 5.60
C ALA A 297 5.18 33.98 6.68
N ASP A 298 5.76 33.95 7.88
CA ASP A 298 5.21 33.85 9.25
C ASP A 298 3.84 33.20 9.49
#